data_AF-A0A8S3GW55-F1
#
_entry.id   AF-A0A8S3GW55-F1
#
_cell.length_a   1.000
_cell.length_b   1.000
_cell.length_c   1.000
_cell.angle_alpha   90.00
_cell.angle_beta   90.00
_cell.angle_gamma   90.00
#
_symmetry.space_group_name_H-M   'P 1'
#
loop_
_entity.id
_entity.type
_entity.pdbx_description
1 polymer ?
#
loop_
_entity_poly.entity_id
_entity_poly.type
_entity_poly.pdbx_seq_one_letter_code
_entity_poly.pdbx_strand_id
1 'polypeptide(L)'
;MAEPESTEIPTHHKCRNCGEPCDKSTYSDTCINAKYTRTGTRDQPAIIRTIVPNDKVRWSASFNYEPVEFTSEKVRTSTKEYVDRDPRHDLTVDIPWNSDDRLCDRRSYYGPYKIIGRVPQNPCGRTGITGRGHLGHFGPNHAADPIVTRWKRDKNGVKVLHRRSRKPILQFVCIVR
;
A
#
# COMPACT_ATOMS: atom_id res chain seq x y z
N MET A 1 -28.65 16.44 -31.75
CA MET A 1 -27.86 15.48 -30.96
C MET A 1 -26.45 16.03 -30.91
N ALA A 2 -26.00 16.49 -29.74
CA ALA A 2 -24.66 17.02 -29.56
C ALA A 2 -23.92 16.06 -28.61
N GLU A 3 -22.80 15.52 -29.08
CA GLU A 3 -21.83 14.75 -28.30
C GLU A 3 -21.45 15.53 -27.03
N PRO A 4 -21.38 14.90 -25.83
CA PRO A 4 -20.87 15.59 -24.67
C PRO A 4 -19.35 15.73 -24.79
N GLU A 5 -18.91 16.98 -24.94
CA GLU A 5 -17.54 17.43 -24.77
C GLU A 5 -16.92 16.77 -23.53
N SER A 6 -15.84 16.02 -23.75
CA SER A 6 -15.14 15.25 -22.73
C SER A 6 -14.63 16.19 -21.64
N THR A 7 -15.32 16.22 -20.50
CA THR A 7 -14.77 16.82 -19.29
C THR A 7 -13.61 15.94 -18.86
N GLU A 8 -12.40 16.32 -19.25
CA GLU A 8 -11.16 15.73 -18.75
C GLU A 8 -11.23 15.71 -17.22
N ILE A 9 -11.18 14.50 -16.67
CA ILE A 9 -10.99 14.29 -15.23
C ILE A 9 -9.61 14.88 -14.91
N PRO A 10 -9.48 15.83 -13.96
CA PRO A 10 -8.18 16.39 -13.61
C PRO A 10 -7.28 15.25 -13.11
N THR A 11 -6.37 14.78 -13.95
CA THR A 11 -5.39 13.80 -13.56
C THR A 11 -4.16 14.50 -13.02
N HIS A 12 -3.88 14.19 -11.75
CA HIS A 12 -2.56 13.87 -11.18
C HIS A 12 -2.25 14.67 -9.91
N HIS A 13 -2.47 14.02 -8.76
CA HIS A 13 -1.62 14.24 -7.59
C HIS A 13 -0.16 14.02 -8.03
N LYS A 14 0.69 15.04 -7.84
CA LYS A 14 2.15 14.90 -7.97
C LYS A 14 2.60 13.64 -7.22
N CYS A 15 3.47 12.85 -7.84
CA CYS A 15 4.07 11.71 -7.17
C CYS A 15 4.80 12.22 -5.92
N ARG A 16 4.33 11.84 -4.72
CA ARG A 16 4.95 12.24 -3.44
C ARG A 16 6.41 11.77 -3.30
N ASN A 17 6.89 10.92 -4.21
CA ASN A 17 8.21 10.32 -4.17
C ASN A 17 9.25 11.04 -5.06
N CYS A 18 8.83 11.61 -6.19
CA CYS A 18 9.73 12.32 -7.11
C CYS A 18 9.33 13.78 -7.40
N GLY A 19 8.16 14.25 -6.95
CA GLY A 19 7.74 15.65 -7.12
C GLY A 19 7.27 16.04 -8.52
N GLU A 20 7.55 15.19 -9.53
CA GLU A 20 7.22 15.46 -10.93
C GLU A 20 5.81 14.99 -11.34
N PRO A 21 5.22 15.59 -12.40
CA PRO A 21 4.06 15.04 -13.10
C PRO A 21 4.43 13.66 -13.64
N CYS A 22 3.62 12.64 -13.32
CA CYS A 22 3.82 11.31 -13.87
C CYS A 22 3.45 11.35 -15.36
N ASP A 23 4.45 11.53 -16.22
CA ASP A 23 4.28 11.35 -17.66
C ASP A 23 3.93 9.89 -17.94
N LYS A 24 2.84 9.68 -18.67
CA LYS A 24 2.34 8.34 -19.01
C LYS A 24 3.22 7.63 -20.04
N SER A 25 4.20 8.33 -20.61
CA SER A 25 5.03 7.82 -21.72
C SER A 25 6.15 6.86 -21.31
N THR A 26 6.46 6.72 -20.02
CA THR A 26 7.56 5.86 -19.52
C THR A 26 7.15 4.92 -18.38
N TYR A 27 5.87 4.55 -18.33
CA TYR A 27 5.33 3.65 -17.30
C TYR A 27 6.09 2.30 -17.24
N SER A 28 6.90 2.16 -16.19
CA SER A 28 6.71 1.02 -15.31
C SER A 28 5.39 1.28 -14.58
N ASP A 29 4.29 0.65 -15.02
CA ASP A 29 2.91 0.76 -14.48
C ASP A 29 2.76 0.41 -12.98
N THR A 30 3.86 0.22 -12.25
CA THR A 30 3.87 -0.15 -10.85
C THR A 30 4.95 0.60 -10.07
N CYS A 31 4.63 1.00 -8.83
CA CYS A 31 5.58 1.56 -7.84
C CYS A 31 6.70 0.58 -7.41
N ILE A 32 6.85 -0.54 -8.11
CA ILE A 32 7.74 -1.65 -7.78
C ILE A 32 9.19 -1.35 -8.24
N ASN A 33 9.37 -0.53 -9.27
CA ASN A 33 10.69 -0.20 -9.84
C ASN A 33 11.19 1.20 -9.42
N ALA A 34 10.84 1.64 -8.22
CA ALA A 34 11.09 3.00 -7.74
C ALA A 34 11.86 3.02 -6.41
N LYS A 35 12.39 4.19 -6.07
CA LYS A 35 12.86 4.51 -4.71
C LYS A 35 11.80 4.15 -3.68
N TYR A 36 12.17 3.45 -2.61
CA TYR A 36 11.27 3.16 -1.51
C TYR A 36 10.89 4.47 -0.80
N THR A 37 9.59 4.65 -0.57
CA THR A 37 9.05 5.90 -0.03
C THR A 37 9.61 6.19 1.37
N ARG A 38 9.75 7.49 1.68
CA ARG A 38 10.29 7.98 2.97
C ARG A 38 11.72 7.53 3.28
N THR A 39 12.53 7.29 2.26
CA THR A 39 13.99 7.09 2.36
C THR A 39 14.74 8.18 1.59
N GLY A 40 16.07 8.20 1.64
CA GLY A 40 16.87 9.25 0.97
C GLY A 40 16.63 10.61 1.61
N THR A 41 16.61 10.63 2.94
CA THR A 41 16.61 11.83 3.77
C THR A 41 18.05 12.17 4.16
N ARG A 42 18.26 13.27 4.88
CA ARG A 42 19.59 13.65 5.39
C ARG A 42 20.23 12.53 6.23
N ASP A 43 19.42 11.80 6.99
CA ASP A 43 19.88 10.82 7.98
C ASP A 43 19.78 9.37 7.48
N GLN A 44 19.25 9.14 6.27
CA GLN A 44 19.07 7.80 5.72
C GLN A 44 19.23 7.79 4.19
N PRO A 45 20.11 6.95 3.63
CA PRO A 45 20.26 6.84 2.18
C PRO A 45 18.98 6.39 1.49
N ALA A 46 18.87 6.71 0.20
CA ALA A 46 17.75 6.25 -0.62
C ALA A 46 17.84 4.75 -0.82
N ILE A 47 16.74 4.04 -0.53
CA ILE A 47 16.63 2.62 -0.83
C ILE A 47 16.00 2.49 -2.21
N ILE A 48 16.73 1.90 -3.15
CA ILE A 48 16.24 1.63 -4.50
C ILE A 48 15.82 0.17 -4.57
N ARG A 49 14.58 -0.08 -4.99
CA ARG A 49 14.06 -1.44 -5.17
C ARG A 49 14.79 -2.13 -6.32
N THR A 50 15.06 -3.42 -6.17
CA THR A 50 15.49 -4.27 -7.29
C THR A 50 14.42 -4.24 -8.37
N ILE A 51 14.83 -4.03 -9.63
CA ILE A 51 13.88 -3.96 -10.75
C ILE A 51 13.22 -5.34 -10.92
N VAL A 52 11.88 -5.34 -10.98
CA VAL A 52 11.06 -6.51 -11.27
C VAL A 52 10.32 -6.23 -12.58
N PRO A 53 10.71 -6.88 -13.68
CA PRO A 53 9.94 -6.82 -14.93
C PRO A 53 8.50 -7.30 -14.72
N ASN A 54 7.55 -6.75 -15.48
CA ASN A 54 6.12 -7.03 -15.29
C ASN A 54 5.79 -8.53 -15.40
N ASP A 55 6.45 -9.27 -16.29
CA ASP A 55 6.29 -10.71 -16.47
C ASP A 55 6.93 -11.53 -15.33
N LYS A 56 7.78 -10.91 -14.50
CA LYS A 56 8.45 -11.53 -13.35
C LYS A 56 7.81 -11.20 -12.01
N VAL A 57 6.72 -10.42 -11.98
CA VAL A 57 6.02 -10.07 -10.73
C VAL A 57 5.45 -11.33 -10.04
N ARG A 58 4.85 -12.24 -10.81
CA ARG A 58 4.25 -13.47 -10.25
C ARG A 58 5.33 -14.41 -9.73
N TRP A 59 5.16 -14.92 -8.51
CA TRP A 59 6.12 -15.86 -7.89
C TRP A 59 6.34 -17.14 -8.69
N SER A 60 5.35 -17.57 -9.48
CA SER A 60 5.48 -18.73 -10.37
C SER A 60 6.43 -18.51 -11.54
N ALA A 61 6.72 -17.26 -11.91
CA ALA A 61 7.71 -16.94 -12.93
C ALA A 61 9.12 -17.18 -12.39
N SER A 62 9.92 -17.95 -13.14
CA SER A 62 11.34 -18.11 -12.85
C SER A 62 12.07 -16.77 -13.03
N PHE A 63 12.83 -16.39 -12.01
CA PHE A 63 13.59 -15.15 -11.94
C PHE A 63 14.69 -15.29 -10.90
N ASN A 64 15.95 -15.01 -11.27
CA ASN A 64 17.04 -14.89 -10.30
C ASN A 64 16.83 -13.58 -9.51
N TYR A 65 16.03 -13.68 -8.46
CA TYR A 65 15.47 -12.53 -7.75
C TYR A 65 16.21 -12.28 -6.44
N GLU A 66 17.01 -11.23 -6.44
CA GLU A 66 17.78 -10.76 -5.29
C GLU A 66 17.27 -9.37 -4.87
N PRO A 67 16.18 -9.31 -4.09
CA PRO A 67 15.65 -8.03 -3.62
C PRO A 67 16.57 -7.37 -2.60
N VAL A 68 16.67 -6.04 -2.67
CA VAL A 68 17.29 -5.27 -1.58
C VAL A 68 16.55 -5.53 -0.27
N GLU A 69 17.28 -5.74 0.82
CA GLU A 69 16.70 -5.85 2.15
C GLU A 69 16.59 -4.49 2.81
N PHE A 70 15.40 -4.16 3.33
CA PHE A 70 15.22 -2.94 4.11
C PHE A 70 14.14 -3.09 5.18
N THR A 71 14.52 -2.77 6.41
CA THR A 71 13.62 -2.48 7.52
C THR A 71 14.09 -1.19 8.16
N SER A 72 13.19 -0.24 8.36
CA SER A 72 13.54 1.07 8.93
C SER A 72 14.06 0.93 10.35
N GLU A 73 14.97 1.82 10.74
CA GLU A 73 15.59 1.80 12.07
C GLU A 73 14.55 1.88 13.19
N LYS A 74 13.51 2.70 12.99
CA LYS A 74 12.38 2.84 13.92
C LYS A 74 11.64 1.52 14.16
N VAL A 75 11.51 0.67 13.14
CA VAL A 75 10.89 -0.65 13.26
C VAL A 75 11.89 -1.63 13.87
N ARG A 76 13.14 -1.62 13.39
CA ARG A 76 14.21 -2.55 13.83
C ARG A 76 14.51 -2.44 15.33
N THR A 77 14.49 -1.22 15.87
CA THR A 77 14.78 -0.93 17.29
C THR A 77 13.52 -0.79 18.14
N SER A 78 12.34 -1.03 17.58
CA SER A 78 11.10 -0.86 18.32
C SER A 78 10.97 -1.90 19.43
N THR A 79 10.64 -1.44 20.63
CA THR A 79 10.26 -2.29 21.77
C THR A 79 8.74 -2.37 21.96
N LYS A 80 7.97 -1.80 21.04
CA LYS A 80 6.51 -1.72 21.14
C LYS A 80 5.90 -3.09 20.83
N GLU A 81 4.90 -3.48 21.63
CA GLU A 81 4.23 -4.79 21.52
C GLU A 81 3.55 -5.02 20.16
N TYR A 82 3.10 -3.96 19.49
CA TYR A 82 2.51 -4.03 18.15
C TYR A 82 3.54 -4.05 17.00
N VAL A 83 4.83 -4.18 17.30
CA VAL A 83 5.87 -4.34 16.28
C VAL A 83 6.48 -5.72 16.44
N ASP A 84 6.43 -6.52 15.38
CA ASP A 84 6.95 -7.88 15.43
C ASP A 84 8.47 -7.86 15.66
N ARG A 85 8.98 -8.81 16.44
CA ARG A 85 10.41 -9.14 16.38
C ARG A 85 10.70 -9.88 15.09
N ASP A 86 11.93 -9.79 14.59
CA ASP A 86 12.31 -10.48 13.36
C ASP A 86 12.63 -11.96 13.63
N PRO A 87 11.76 -12.91 13.22
CA PRO A 87 11.96 -14.33 13.53
C PRO A 87 13.16 -14.93 12.80
N ARG A 88 13.76 -14.21 11.83
CA ARG A 88 14.99 -14.62 11.13
C ARG A 88 16.23 -14.39 12.00
N HIS A 89 16.17 -13.44 12.94
CA HIS A 89 17.28 -13.08 13.83
C HIS A 89 17.06 -13.56 15.27
N ASP A 90 15.80 -13.76 15.68
CA ASP A 90 15.45 -14.29 17.00
C ASP A 90 14.69 -15.61 16.83
N LEU A 91 15.38 -16.73 17.05
CA LEU A 91 14.80 -18.05 16.84
C LEU A 91 13.72 -18.40 17.88
N THR A 92 13.69 -17.69 19.02
CA THR A 92 12.70 -17.90 20.09
C THR A 92 11.32 -17.32 19.73
N VAL A 93 11.27 -16.49 18.70
CA VAL A 93 10.04 -15.86 18.22
C VAL A 93 9.31 -16.83 17.30
N ASP A 94 8.20 -17.36 17.78
CA ASP A 94 7.22 -18.09 16.97
C ASP A 94 6.02 -17.20 16.69
N ILE A 95 5.68 -17.04 15.41
CA ILE A 95 4.60 -16.15 14.96
C ILE A 95 3.52 -17.02 14.31
N PRO A 96 2.27 -16.98 14.80
CA PRO A 96 1.21 -17.85 14.31
C PRO A 96 0.65 -17.33 12.98
N TRP A 97 1.35 -17.60 11.88
CA TRP A 97 0.98 -17.16 10.53
C TRP A 97 -0.40 -17.66 10.08
N ASN A 98 -1.06 -16.91 9.19
CA ASN A 98 -2.39 -17.24 8.66
C ASN A 98 -3.45 -17.54 9.73
N SER A 99 -3.30 -16.96 10.92
CA SER A 99 -4.22 -17.16 12.04
C SER A 99 -4.52 -15.84 12.75
N ASP A 100 -5.48 -15.89 13.67
CA ASP A 100 -5.90 -14.77 14.50
C ASP A 100 -5.81 -15.22 15.96
N ASP A 101 -4.81 -14.69 16.66
CA ASP A 101 -4.59 -14.95 18.10
C ASP A 101 -5.36 -13.97 18.99
N ARG A 102 -6.27 -13.17 18.40
CA ARG A 102 -7.07 -12.09 19.01
C ARG A 102 -6.28 -10.86 19.45
N LEU A 103 -4.96 -10.88 19.40
CA LEU A 103 -4.10 -9.71 19.60
C LEU A 103 -3.66 -9.13 18.25
N CYS A 104 -3.40 -10.01 17.29
CA CYS A 104 -3.02 -9.67 15.93
C CYS A 104 -3.71 -10.63 14.94
N ASP A 105 -4.63 -10.12 14.13
CA ASP A 105 -5.12 -10.88 12.99
C ASP A 105 -4.04 -10.91 11.91
N ARG A 106 -3.47 -12.09 11.67
CA ARG A 106 -2.41 -12.31 10.68
C ARG A 106 -2.97 -12.98 9.42
N ARG A 107 -4.29 -13.11 9.27
CA ARG A 107 -4.90 -13.65 8.06
C ARG A 107 -4.96 -12.58 6.98
N SER A 108 -4.74 -12.98 5.74
CA SER A 108 -4.92 -12.08 4.61
C SER A 108 -6.32 -12.23 4.02
N TYR A 109 -6.95 -11.11 3.64
CA TYR A 109 -8.18 -11.14 2.84
C TYR A 109 -7.96 -11.65 1.41
N TYR A 110 -6.70 -11.79 0.96
CA TYR A 110 -6.34 -12.49 -0.29
C TYR A 110 -6.27 -14.02 -0.14
N GLY A 111 -6.53 -14.55 1.06
CA GLY A 111 -6.36 -15.96 1.40
C GLY A 111 -4.97 -16.28 1.99
N PRO A 112 -4.71 -17.55 2.34
CA PRO A 112 -3.47 -17.94 3.00
C PRO A 112 -2.22 -17.60 2.19
N TYR A 113 -1.22 -17.00 2.83
CA TYR A 113 0.07 -16.71 2.21
C TYR A 113 1.13 -17.76 2.58
N LYS A 114 2.10 -17.94 1.68
CA LYS A 114 3.22 -18.86 1.89
C LYS A 114 4.21 -18.28 2.90
N ILE A 115 4.86 -19.16 3.65
CA ILE A 115 6.00 -18.82 4.51
C ILE A 115 7.26 -19.33 3.83
N ILE A 116 8.23 -18.43 3.63
CA ILE A 116 9.52 -18.75 3.02
C ILE A 116 10.61 -18.49 4.06
N GLY A 117 11.34 -19.53 4.43
CA GLY A 117 12.20 -19.51 5.62
C GLY A 117 11.35 -19.36 6.88
N ARG A 118 11.30 -18.13 7.43
CA ARG A 118 10.51 -17.79 8.64
C ARG A 118 9.63 -16.56 8.46
N VAL A 119 9.47 -16.07 7.24
CA VAL A 119 8.73 -14.83 6.96
C VAL A 119 7.70 -15.03 5.84
N PRO A 120 6.61 -14.25 5.85
CA PRO A 120 5.57 -14.36 4.85
C PRO A 120 6.00 -13.84 3.49
N GLN A 121 5.59 -14.54 2.44
CA GLN A 121 5.72 -14.12 1.05
C GLN A 121 4.47 -13.33 0.64
N ASN A 122 4.65 -12.13 0.08
CA ASN A 122 3.55 -11.28 -0.38
C ASN A 122 2.66 -12.05 -1.39
N PRO A 123 1.36 -12.26 -1.13
CA PRO A 123 0.50 -13.02 -2.04
C PRO A 123 0.34 -12.36 -3.42
N CYS A 124 0.56 -11.05 -3.53
CA CYS A 124 0.41 -10.30 -4.78
C CYS A 124 1.67 -10.31 -5.68
N GLY A 125 2.78 -10.92 -5.26
CA GLY A 125 3.99 -11.03 -6.07
C GLY A 125 5.22 -10.31 -5.52
N ARG A 126 6.28 -10.32 -6.34
CA ARG A 126 7.57 -9.67 -6.08
C ARG A 126 7.43 -8.15 -6.10
N THR A 127 8.22 -7.47 -5.26
CA THR A 127 8.15 -6.00 -5.10
C THR A 127 9.53 -5.31 -5.15
N GLY A 128 10.58 -6.05 -5.47
CA GLY A 128 11.94 -5.52 -5.52
C GLY A 128 12.59 -5.26 -4.15
N ILE A 129 11.94 -5.67 -3.05
CA ILE A 129 12.41 -5.46 -1.68
C ILE A 129 12.02 -6.63 -0.78
N THR A 130 12.84 -6.90 0.23
CA THR A 130 12.55 -7.79 1.37
C THR A 130 12.68 -7.02 2.69
N GLY A 131 12.28 -7.65 3.80
CA GLY A 131 12.10 -6.98 5.09
C GLY A 131 10.75 -6.28 5.18
N ARG A 132 10.57 -5.43 6.20
CA ARG A 132 9.29 -4.78 6.51
C ARG A 132 9.18 -3.34 6.02
N GLY A 133 10.30 -2.72 5.66
CA GLY A 133 10.39 -1.28 5.47
C GLY A 133 9.87 -0.52 6.69
N HIS A 134 8.77 0.22 6.54
CA HIS A 134 8.16 0.98 7.64
C HIS A 134 6.99 0.27 8.36
N LEU A 135 6.68 -0.98 7.99
CA LEU A 135 5.57 -1.73 8.56
C LEU A 135 5.96 -2.37 9.90
N GLY A 136 5.02 -2.38 10.87
CA GLY A 136 5.24 -2.96 12.19
C GLY A 136 5.23 -4.48 12.17
N HIS A 137 4.29 -5.07 11.41
CA HIS A 137 4.12 -6.50 11.32
C HIS A 137 4.70 -7.09 10.04
N PHE A 138 5.14 -8.34 10.11
CA PHE A 138 5.34 -9.17 8.94
C PHE A 138 3.98 -9.62 8.37
N GLY A 139 3.86 -9.63 7.04
CA GLY A 139 2.64 -10.05 6.36
C GLY A 139 1.58 -8.95 6.35
N PRO A 140 0.28 -9.28 6.49
CA PRO A 140 -0.80 -8.30 6.49
C PRO A 140 -0.62 -7.23 7.59
N ASN A 141 -0.81 -5.97 7.23
CA ASN A 141 -0.91 -4.85 8.17
C ASN A 141 -2.29 -4.23 7.97
N HIS A 142 -3.28 -4.68 8.75
CA HIS A 142 -4.67 -4.29 8.57
C HIS A 142 -4.89 -2.80 8.87
N ALA A 143 -5.73 -2.18 8.05
CA ALA A 143 -6.21 -0.83 8.24
C ALA A 143 -7.72 -0.80 7.95
N ALA A 144 -8.39 0.21 8.48
CA ALA A 144 -9.81 0.45 8.23
C ALA A 144 -9.99 1.87 7.69
N ASP A 145 -10.74 1.98 6.59
CA ASP A 145 -11.12 3.25 5.98
C ASP A 145 -12.64 3.46 6.15
N PRO A 146 -13.10 4.01 7.28
CA PRO A 146 -14.53 4.22 7.52
C PRO A 146 -15.06 5.34 6.60
N ILE A 147 -15.97 4.99 5.68
CA ILE A 147 -16.63 5.95 4.80
C ILE A 147 -18.01 6.30 5.38
N VAL A 148 -18.07 7.37 6.18
CA VAL A 148 -19.34 7.91 6.69
C VAL A 148 -19.95 8.81 5.63
N THR A 149 -21.18 8.51 5.21
CA THR A 149 -21.85 9.25 4.15
C THR A 149 -23.19 9.83 4.59
N ARG A 150 -23.60 10.93 3.96
CA ARG A 150 -24.96 11.48 4.05
C ARG A 150 -25.37 12.13 2.75
N TRP A 151 -26.67 12.24 2.49
CA TRP A 151 -27.16 13.07 1.39
C TRP A 151 -26.96 14.55 1.68
N LYS A 152 -26.48 15.31 0.70
CA LYS A 152 -26.52 16.77 0.74
C LYS A 152 -27.98 17.21 0.76
N ARG A 153 -28.33 18.06 1.71
CA ARG A 153 -29.67 18.64 1.84
C ARG A 153 -29.61 20.16 1.74
N ASP A 154 -30.68 20.76 1.21
CA ASP A 154 -30.87 22.21 1.24
C ASP A 154 -31.45 22.67 2.59
N LYS A 155 -31.77 23.96 2.69
CA LYS A 155 -32.33 24.59 3.90
C LYS A 155 -33.67 24.01 4.35
N ASN A 156 -34.41 23.35 3.45
CA ASN A 156 -35.71 22.74 3.72
C ASN A 156 -35.57 21.23 4.01
N GLY A 157 -34.34 20.72 4.06
CA GLY A 157 -34.08 19.30 4.27
C GLY A 157 -34.28 18.44 3.01
N VAL A 158 -34.50 19.03 1.83
CA VAL A 158 -34.69 18.27 0.59
C VAL A 158 -33.34 17.85 0.02
N LYS A 159 -33.24 16.64 -0.55
CA LYS A 159 -32.01 16.15 -1.17
C LYS A 159 -31.64 17.02 -2.37
N VAL A 160 -30.42 17.53 -2.38
CA VAL A 160 -29.91 18.31 -3.52
C VAL A 160 -29.54 17.35 -4.65
N LEU A 161 -30.08 17.60 -5.84
CA LEU A 161 -29.75 16.83 -7.04
C LEU A 161 -28.59 17.48 -7.80
N HIS A 162 -27.69 16.66 -8.33
CA HIS A 162 -26.65 17.12 -9.23
C HIS A 162 -27.26 17.58 -10.56
N ARG A 163 -26.83 18.75 -11.06
CA ARG A 163 -27.47 19.44 -12.20
C ARG A 163 -27.56 18.56 -13.45
N ARG A 164 -26.48 17.85 -13.80
CA ARG A 164 -26.39 17.05 -15.03
C ARG A 164 -26.95 15.64 -14.87
N SER A 165 -26.50 14.92 -13.84
CA SER A 165 -26.87 13.50 -13.67
C SER A 165 -28.26 13.32 -13.05
N ARG A 166 -28.86 14.38 -12.50
CA ARG A 166 -30.15 14.36 -11.79
C ARG A 166 -30.20 13.38 -10.61
N LYS A 167 -29.05 12.87 -10.16
CA LYS A 167 -28.92 12.00 -8.99
C LYS A 167 -28.67 12.83 -7.72
N PRO A 168 -29.12 12.38 -6.54
CA PRO A 168 -28.81 13.05 -5.27
C PRO A 168 -27.29 13.14 -5.02
N ILE A 169 -26.84 14.27 -4.48
CA ILE A 169 -25.43 14.50 -4.15
C ILE A 169 -25.11 13.84 -2.81
N LEU A 170 -24.13 12.93 -2.80
CA LEU A 170 -23.60 12.30 -1.61
C LEU A 170 -22.46 13.16 -1.03
N GLN A 171 -22.43 13.30 0.30
CA GLN A 171 -21.31 13.86 1.05
C GLN A 171 -20.67 12.75 1.87
N PHE A 172 -19.37 12.84 2.10
CA PHE A 172 -18.67 11.98 3.04
C PHE A 172 -17.75 12.81 3.93
N VAL A 173 -17.39 12.25 5.09
CA VAL A 173 -16.41 12.87 5.99
C VAL A 173 -15.01 12.57 5.47
N CYS A 174 -14.19 13.60 5.32
CA CYS A 174 -12.78 13.45 4.95
C CYS A 174 -11.89 14.22 5.93
N ILE A 175 -10.63 13.79 6.02
CA ILE A 175 -9.58 14.49 6.75
C ILE A 175 -8.51 14.95 5.76
N VAL A 176 -7.92 16.11 6.00
CA VAL A 176 -6.71 16.58 5.30
C VAL A 176 -5.54 16.32 6.23
N ARG A 177 -4.60 15.48 5.78
CA ARG A 177 -3.40 15.09 6.52
C ARG A 177 -2.28 16.10 6.35
#